data_AF-A0A533V983-F1
#
_entry.id   AF-A0A533V983-F1
#
_cell.length_a   1.000
_cell.length_b   1.000
_cell.length_c   1.000
_cell.angle_alpha   90.00
_cell.angle_beta   90.00
_cell.angle_gamma   90.00
#
_symmetry.space_group_name_H-M   'P 1'
#
loop_
_entity.id
_entity.type
_entity.pdbx_description
1 polymer ?
#
loop_
_entity_poly.entity_id
_entity_poly.type
_entity_poly.pdbx_seq_one_letter_code
_entity_poly.pdbx_strand_id
1 'polypeptide(L)' 'MSSVSYKTISKIAGPLMFVEGIDNAAYGEMVEIKLVNGQRRQGQVLDTRHGLAIVQV' A
#
# COMPACT_ATOMS: atom_id res chain seq x y z
N MET A 1 2.31 -13.56 -13.57
CA MET A 1 2.00 -13.18 -12.18
C MET A 1 1.03 -12.02 -12.24
N SER A 2 -0.18 -12.21 -11.72
CA SER A 2 -1.21 -11.17 -11.69
C SER A 2 -0.82 -10.11 -10.66
N SER A 3 -0.59 -8.87 -11.07
CA SER A 3 -0.43 -7.77 -10.11
C SER A 3 -1.82 -7.37 -9.58
N VAL A 4 -2.03 -7.49 -8.28
CA VAL A 4 -3.22 -6.95 -7.62
C VAL A 4 -2.97 -5.47 -7.36
N SER A 5 -3.96 -4.62 -7.62
CA SER A 5 -3.83 -3.17 -7.43
C SER A 5 -5.04 -2.61 -6.74
N TYR A 6 -4.81 -1.65 -5.85
CA TYR A 6 -5.82 -1.04 -5.01
C TYR A 6 -5.83 0.47 -5.19
N LYS A 7 -7.01 1.09 -5.12
CA LYS A 7 -7.21 2.55 -5.17
C LYS A 7 -8.00 3.03 -3.95
N THR A 8 -7.77 2.39 -2.82
CA THR A 8 -8.53 2.50 -1.57
C THR A 8 -7.64 3.08 -0.46
N ILE A 9 -6.83 4.09 -0.81
CA ILE A 9 -6.04 4.83 0.19
C ILE A 9 -7.02 5.62 1.06
N SER A 10 -7.08 5.32 2.36
CA SER A 10 -7.99 5.98 3.30
C SER A 10 -7.33 7.13 4.05
N LYS A 11 -6.00 7.09 4.26
CA LYS A 11 -5.25 8.15 4.96
C LYS A 11 -3.77 8.19 4.58
N ILE A 12 -3.17 9.38 4.68
CA ILE A 12 -1.72 9.59 4.63
C ILE A 12 -1.31 10.38 5.89
N ALA A 13 -0.28 9.93 6.59
CA ALA A 13 0.27 10.56 7.78
C ALA A 13 1.80 10.51 7.77
N GLY A 14 2.44 11.61 7.37
CA GLY A 14 3.89 11.65 7.20
C GLY A 14 4.34 10.64 6.13
N PRO A 15 5.27 9.71 6.44
CA PRO A 15 5.73 8.69 5.49
C PRO A 15 4.78 7.49 5.40
N LEU A 16 3.70 7.45 6.20
CA LEU A 16 2.78 6.31 6.27
C LEU A 16 1.53 6.52 5.42
N MET A 17 1.14 5.47 4.72
CA MET A 17 -0.06 5.37 3.89
C MET A 17 -0.92 4.22 4.38
N PHE A 18 -2.23 4.46 4.51
CA PHE A 18 -3.22 3.50 4.99
C PHE A 18 -4.09 3.08 3.82
N VAL A 19 -4.20 1.77 3.56
CA VAL A 19 -4.93 1.22 2.42
C VAL A 19 -5.92 0.17 2.89
N GLU A 20 -7.19 0.33 2.54
CA GLU A 20 -8.30 -0.54 2.97
C GLU A 20 -8.72 -1.54 1.89
N GLY A 21 -9.45 -2.59 2.28
CA GLY A 21 -9.91 -3.64 1.38
C GLY A 21 -8.77 -4.54 0.87
N ILE A 22 -7.69 -4.65 1.63
CA ILE A 22 -6.53 -5.47 1.29
C ILE A 22 -6.69 -6.86 1.91
N ASP A 23 -6.94 -7.87 1.07
CA ASP A 23 -7.19 -9.24 1.57
C ASP A 23 -5.92 -9.95 2.04
N ASN A 24 -4.77 -9.74 1.38
CA ASN A 24 -3.58 -10.58 1.56
C ASN A 24 -2.24 -9.82 1.49
N ALA A 25 -2.12 -8.64 2.12
CA ALA A 25 -0.81 -8.01 2.28
C ALA A 25 -0.03 -8.67 3.42
N ALA A 26 1.24 -8.99 3.17
CA ALA A 26 2.15 -9.53 4.17
C ALA A 26 3.06 -8.46 4.78
N TYR A 27 3.41 -8.61 6.06
CA TYR A 27 4.43 -7.77 6.68
C TYR A 27 5.75 -7.87 5.92
N GLY A 28 6.38 -6.73 5.64
CA GLY A 28 7.63 -6.63 4.90
C GLY A 28 7.48 -6.74 3.37
N GLU A 29 6.26 -6.94 2.86
CA GLU A 29 5.98 -6.99 1.43
C GLU A 29 6.34 -5.66 0.75
N MET A 30 7.01 -5.76 -0.40
CA MET A 30 7.36 -4.61 -1.23
C MET A 30 6.20 -4.28 -2.17
N VAL A 31 5.83 -3.01 -2.22
CA VAL A 31 4.71 -2.53 -3.05
C VAL A 31 5.14 -1.38 -3.95
N GLU A 32 4.49 -1.24 -5.09
CA GLU A 32 4.67 -0.11 -6.00
C GLU A 32 3.47 0.85 -5.89
N ILE A 33 3.74 2.12 -5.66
CA ILE A 33 2.74 3.19 -5.68
C ILE A 33 2.84 3.93 -7.02
N LYS A 34 1.78 3.85 -7.82
CA LYS A 34 1.65 4.60 -9.08
C LYS A 34 0.90 5.91 -8.84
N LEU A 35 1.58 7.03 -9.04
CA LEU A 35 1.01 8.37 -8.99
C LEU A 35 0.26 8.70 -10.29
N VAL A 36 -0.66 9.67 -10.21
CA VAL A 36 -1.47 10.13 -11.34
C VAL A 36 -0.62 10.70 -12.49
N ASN A 37 0.54 11.26 -12.18
CA ASN A 37 1.51 11.78 -13.16
C ASN A 37 2.38 10.69 -13.78
N GLY A 38 2.11 9.41 -13.49
CA GLY A 38 2.85 8.26 -14.02
C GLY A 38 4.13 7.91 -13.25
N GLN A 39 4.55 8.73 -12.27
CA GLN A 39 5.69 8.39 -11.43
C GLN A 39 5.38 7.18 -10.54
N ARG A 40 6.41 6.40 -10.24
CA ARG A 40 6.34 5.20 -9.39
C ARG A 40 7.21 5.41 -8.16
N ARG A 41 6.68 5.03 -7.01
CA ARG A 41 7.43 4.95 -5.75
C ARG A 41 7.39 3.52 -5.23
N GLN A 42 8.43 3.13 -4.52
CA GLN A 42 8.46 1.86 -3.80
C GLN A 42 8.02 2.12 -2.36
N GLY A 43 7.39 1.14 -1.75
CA GLY A 43 7.05 1.17 -0.34
C GLY A 43 7.13 -0.21 0.29
N GLN A 44 7.05 -0.27 1.60
CA GLN A 44 7.06 -1.51 2.37
C GLN A 44 5.85 -1.57 3.30
N VAL A 45 5.20 -2.73 3.36
CA VAL A 45 4.13 -2.99 4.33
C VAL A 45 4.75 -3.14 5.72
N LEU A 46 4.33 -2.30 6.67
CA LEU A 46 4.79 -2.31 8.06
C LEU A 46 3.78 -2.93 9.04
N ASP A 47 2.49 -2.96 8.70
CA ASP A 47 1.46 -3.63 9.50
C ASP A 47 0.29 -4.03 8.58
N THR A 48 -0.41 -5.08 8.96
CA THR A 48 -1.60 -5.59 8.27
C THR A 48 -2.60 -6.11 9.28
N ARG A 49 -3.85 -5.64 9.20
CA ARG A 49 -4.93 -6.01 10.12
C ARG A 49 -6.26 -6.01 9.39
N HIS A 50 -6.95 -7.15 9.35
CA HIS A 50 -8.34 -7.27 8.88
C HIS A 50 -8.74 -6.32 7.73
N GLY A 51 -8.08 -6.42 6.57
CA GLY A 51 -8.41 -5.60 5.40
C GLY A 51 -7.68 -4.26 5.32
N LEU A 52 -6.90 -3.87 6.33
CA LEU A 52 -6.07 -2.67 6.35
C LEU A 52 -4.60 -3.03 6.19
N ALA A 53 -3.89 -2.33 5.31
CA ALA A 53 -2.43 -2.35 5.22
C ALA A 53 -1.86 -0.96 5.51
N ILE A 54 -0.78 -0.92 6.29
CA ILE A 54 0.01 0.30 6.55
C ILE A 54 1.30 0.18 5.76
N VAL A 55 1.52 1.13 4.85
CA VAL A 55 2.67 1.16 3.94
C VAL A 55 3.52 2.38 4.25
N GLN A 56 4.83 2.19 4.41
CA GLN A 56 5.79 3.29 4.42
C GLN A 56 6.30 3.56 2.99
N VAL A 57 6.36 4.84 2.61
CA VAL A 57 6.79 5.31 1.27
C VAL A 57 8.01 6.21 1.37
#